data_AF-A6LTZ3-F1
#
_entry.id   AF-A6LTZ3-F1
#
_cell.length_a   1.000
_cell.length_b   1.000
_cell.length_c   1.000
_cell.angle_alpha   90.00
_cell.angle_beta   90.00
_cell.angle_gamma   90.00
#
_symmetry.space_group_name_H-M   'P 1'
#
loop_
_entity.id
_entity.type
_entity.pdbx_description
1 polymer ?
#
loop_
_entity_poly.entity_id
_entity_poly.type
_entity_poly.pdbx_seq_one_letter_code
_entity_poly.pdbx_strand_id
1 'polypeptide(L)'
;MKKNEKDEVLAMKEEDILAKLLETHDVPTANIQVPRLGIAIDLKGLTEKEISGIREECTTRRKINGKIETKLNNADFDAALIIGATTNFNWNNPKLIEPLKLSDGKAYIRKKLLAGEISFLANKVLELSGFNDELEEKEDIKN
;
A
#
# COMPACT_ATOMS: atom_id res chain seq x y z
N MET A 1 6.36 -16.35 -15.83
CA MET A 1 5.28 -17.18 -16.42
C MET A 1 5.87 -18.13 -17.44
N LYS A 2 5.43 -19.41 -17.47
CA LYS A 2 5.87 -20.36 -18.51
C LYS A 2 5.13 -20.02 -19.82
N LYS A 3 5.78 -20.24 -20.97
CA LYS A 3 5.26 -19.86 -22.30
C LYS A 3 3.82 -20.35 -22.57
N ASN A 4 3.50 -21.58 -22.17
CA ASN A 4 2.14 -22.14 -22.33
C ASN A 4 1.05 -21.38 -21.55
N GLU A 5 1.39 -20.82 -20.38
CA GLU A 5 0.44 -20.14 -19.49
C GLU A 5 0.05 -18.76 -20.04
N LYS A 6 0.98 -18.09 -20.74
CA LYS A 6 0.72 -16.82 -21.43
C LYS A 6 -0.22 -17.00 -22.63
N ASP A 7 -0.03 -18.07 -23.40
CA ASP A 7 -0.87 -18.38 -24.56
C ASP A 7 -2.32 -18.73 -24.14
N GLU A 8 -2.52 -19.36 -22.98
CA GLU A 8 -3.85 -19.66 -22.41
C GLU A 8 -4.58 -18.40 -21.91
N VAL A 9 -3.87 -17.45 -21.26
CA VAL A 9 -4.47 -16.16 -20.82
C VAL A 9 -4.96 -15.32 -22.01
N LEU A 10 -4.26 -15.39 -23.15
CA LEU A 10 -4.62 -14.67 -24.37
C LEU A 10 -5.80 -15.29 -25.12
N ALA A 11 -6.11 -16.57 -24.87
CA ALA A 11 -7.19 -17.30 -25.53
C ALA A 11 -8.46 -17.41 -24.67
N MET A 12 -8.50 -16.75 -23.50
CA MET A 12 -9.65 -16.83 -22.59
C MET A 12 -10.91 -16.23 -23.22
N LYS A 13 -12.03 -16.97 -23.08
CA LYS A 13 -13.34 -16.45 -23.47
C LYS A 13 -13.88 -15.53 -22.40
N GLU A 14 -14.85 -14.71 -22.76
CA GLU A 14 -15.50 -13.76 -21.84
C GLU A 14 -15.99 -14.44 -20.55
N GLU A 15 -16.63 -15.60 -20.65
CA GLU A 15 -17.11 -16.38 -19.50
C GLU A 15 -15.98 -16.78 -18.55
N ASP A 16 -14.83 -17.19 -19.07
CA ASP A 16 -13.66 -17.57 -18.27
C ASP A 16 -13.02 -16.34 -17.59
N ILE A 17 -13.03 -15.18 -18.26
CA ILE A 17 -12.54 -13.92 -17.70
C ILE A 17 -13.44 -13.47 -16.55
N LEU A 18 -14.76 -13.50 -16.76
CA LEU A 18 -15.73 -13.14 -15.72
C LEU A 18 -15.64 -14.08 -14.51
N ALA A 19 -15.50 -15.38 -14.75
CA ALA A 19 -15.30 -16.35 -13.68
C ALA A 19 -14.07 -16.00 -12.83
N LYS A 20 -12.93 -15.71 -13.47
CA LYS A 20 -11.71 -15.28 -12.77
C LYS A 20 -11.92 -14.00 -11.96
N LEU A 21 -12.55 -12.96 -12.52
CA LEU A 21 -12.77 -11.69 -11.81
C LEU A 21 -13.71 -11.79 -10.60
N LEU A 22 -14.57 -12.82 -10.58
CA LEU A 22 -15.48 -13.09 -9.45
C LEU A 22 -14.82 -13.91 -8.34
N GLU A 23 -13.68 -14.54 -8.62
CA GLU A 23 -12.91 -15.25 -7.61
C GLU A 23 -12.25 -14.29 -6.62
N THR A 24 -11.89 -14.80 -5.44
CA THR A 24 -11.08 -14.03 -4.50
C THR A 24 -9.62 -14.14 -4.91
N HIS A 25 -8.95 -13.00 -5.03
CA HIS A 25 -7.53 -12.95 -5.36
C HIS A 25 -6.71 -12.62 -4.12
N ASP A 26 -5.63 -13.37 -3.93
CA ASP A 26 -4.66 -13.06 -2.90
C ASP A 26 -3.91 -11.77 -3.26
N VAL A 27 -3.72 -10.93 -2.25
CA VAL A 27 -2.92 -9.71 -2.39
C VAL A 27 -1.43 -10.03 -2.20
N PRO A 28 -0.51 -9.39 -2.95
CA PRO A 28 0.92 -9.52 -2.71
C PRO A 28 1.29 -9.19 -1.26
N THR A 29 2.20 -9.96 -0.68
CA THR A 29 2.68 -9.75 0.70
C THR A 29 4.20 -9.76 0.78
N ALA A 30 4.76 -9.13 1.81
CA ALA A 30 6.18 -9.18 2.10
C ALA A 30 6.44 -9.13 3.62
N ASN A 31 7.45 -9.89 4.07
CA ASN A 31 8.00 -9.76 5.42
C ASN A 31 9.25 -8.87 5.35
N ILE A 32 9.24 -7.76 6.08
CA ILE A 32 10.30 -6.76 6.09
C ILE A 32 10.95 -6.70 7.48
N GLN A 33 12.26 -6.91 7.54
CA GLN A 33 13.03 -6.72 8.76
C GLN A 33 13.44 -5.26 8.95
N VAL A 34 13.36 -4.76 10.18
CA VAL A 34 13.89 -3.45 10.60
C VAL A 34 15.04 -3.71 11.59
N PRO A 35 16.30 -3.89 11.11
CA PRO A 35 17.39 -4.41 11.94
C PRO A 35 17.70 -3.56 13.16
N ARG A 36 17.60 -2.22 13.03
CA ARG A 36 17.83 -1.27 14.14
C ARG A 36 16.88 -1.52 15.32
N LEU A 37 15.65 -1.94 15.03
CA LEU A 37 14.63 -2.21 16.03
C LEU A 37 14.55 -3.70 16.40
N GLY A 38 15.19 -4.59 15.63
CA GLY A 38 15.13 -6.03 15.84
C GLY A 38 13.73 -6.62 15.64
N ILE A 39 12.92 -6.01 14.77
CA ILE A 39 11.54 -6.45 14.49
C ILE A 39 11.37 -6.85 13.02
N ALA A 40 10.32 -7.63 12.75
CA ALA A 40 9.84 -7.92 11.40
C ALA A 40 8.38 -7.46 11.26
N ILE A 41 8.06 -6.87 10.12
CA ILE A 41 6.75 -6.30 9.79
C ILE A 41 6.22 -7.05 8.57
N ASP A 42 5.03 -7.62 8.69
CA ASP A 42 4.33 -8.25 7.57
C ASP A 42 3.44 -7.20 6.90
N LEU A 43 3.68 -6.96 5.62
CA LEU A 43 2.96 -6.01 4.79
C LEU A 43 2.17 -6.74 3.70
N LYS A 44 1.01 -6.20 3.34
CA LYS A 44 0.23 -6.58 2.16
C LYS A 44 0.04 -5.39 1.21
N GLY A 45 -0.23 -5.68 -0.06
CA GLY A 45 -0.75 -4.70 -1.00
C GLY A 45 -2.10 -4.14 -0.56
N LEU A 46 -2.34 -2.88 -0.93
CA LEU A 46 -3.60 -2.17 -0.69
C LEU A 46 -4.32 -1.96 -2.01
N THR A 47 -5.65 -2.04 -1.95
CA THR A 47 -6.50 -1.70 -3.09
C THR A 47 -6.51 -0.19 -3.36
N GLU A 48 -6.88 0.22 -4.57
CA GLU A 48 -7.05 1.64 -4.91
C GLU A 48 -8.04 2.34 -3.97
N LYS A 49 -9.11 1.65 -3.55
CA LYS A 49 -10.09 2.20 -2.61
C LYS A 49 -9.46 2.50 -1.24
N GLU A 50 -8.63 1.61 -0.73
CA GLU A 50 -7.91 1.80 0.54
C GLU A 50 -6.91 2.96 0.43
N ILE A 51 -6.10 3.01 -0.64
CA ILE A 51 -5.10 4.07 -0.85
C ILE A 51 -5.76 5.43 -1.05
N SER A 52 -6.82 5.50 -1.85
CA SER A 52 -7.58 6.73 -2.09
C SER A 52 -8.24 7.25 -0.80
N GLY A 53 -8.80 6.36 0.02
CA GLY A 53 -9.32 6.70 1.35
C GLY A 53 -8.22 7.27 2.26
N ILE A 54 -7.08 6.61 2.35
CA ILE A 54 -5.92 7.08 3.11
C ILE A 54 -5.45 8.46 2.62
N ARG A 55 -5.42 8.68 1.30
CA ARG A 55 -5.05 9.96 0.69
C ARG A 55 -6.02 11.07 1.08
N GLU A 56 -7.32 10.80 1.04
CA GLU A 56 -8.34 11.77 1.45
C GLU A 56 -8.21 12.11 2.94
N GLU A 57 -8.06 11.11 3.81
CA GLU A 57 -7.86 11.30 5.25
C GLU A 57 -6.62 12.14 5.58
N CYS A 58 -5.57 12.01 4.76
CA CYS A 58 -4.32 12.76 4.92
C CYS A 58 -4.32 14.11 4.17
N THR A 59 -5.41 14.46 3.48
CA THR A 59 -5.54 15.69 2.71
C THR A 59 -6.33 16.75 3.46
N THR A 60 -5.71 17.89 3.71
CA THR A 60 -6.39 19.04 4.30
C THR A 60 -6.94 19.97 3.22
N ARG A 61 -8.19 20.37 3.35
CA ARG A 61 -8.84 21.38 2.50
C ARG A 61 -9.02 22.65 3.32
N ARG A 62 -8.46 23.78 2.86
CA ARG A 62 -8.58 25.09 3.52
C ARG A 62 -9.05 26.14 2.52
N LYS A 63 -9.97 27.00 2.94
CA LYS A 63 -10.40 28.15 2.14
C LYS A 63 -9.53 29.35 2.48
N ILE A 64 -8.74 29.82 1.52
CA ILE A 64 -7.87 31.00 1.65
C ILE A 64 -8.25 31.98 0.55
N ASN A 65 -8.64 33.20 0.94
CA ASN A 65 -9.00 34.29 0.02
C ASN A 65 -10.01 33.88 -1.08
N GLY A 66 -11.04 33.11 -0.70
CA GLY A 66 -12.08 32.65 -1.63
C GLY A 66 -11.70 31.44 -2.49
N LYS A 67 -10.44 31.00 -2.49
CA LYS A 67 -9.98 29.78 -3.17
C LYS A 67 -9.89 28.61 -2.19
N ILE A 68 -10.20 27.41 -2.67
CA ILE A 68 -9.99 26.17 -1.91
C ILE A 68 -8.59 25.67 -2.24
N GLU A 69 -7.74 25.61 -1.23
CA GLU A 69 -6.42 24.98 -1.32
C GLU A 69 -6.50 23.59 -0.70
N THR A 70 -6.00 22.60 -1.46
CA THR A 70 -5.97 21.20 -1.06
C THR A 70 -4.50 20.79 -0.90
N LYS A 71 -4.13 20.32 0.29
CA LYS A 71 -2.75 19.92 0.60
C LYS A 71 -2.71 18.56 1.27
N LEU A 72 -2.07 17.60 0.60
CA LEU A 72 -1.74 16.29 1.15
C LEU A 72 -0.60 16.42 2.16
N ASN A 73 -0.76 15.81 3.33
CA ASN A 73 0.33 15.62 4.27
C ASN A 73 1.05 14.30 3.97
N ASN A 74 2.17 14.38 3.23
CA ASN A 74 2.93 13.19 2.84
C ASN A 74 3.41 12.36 4.04
N ALA A 75 3.81 13.00 5.15
CA ALA A 75 4.29 12.28 6.33
C ALA A 75 3.17 11.47 7.02
N ASP A 76 1.93 11.98 7.00
CA ASP A 76 0.77 11.24 7.49
C ASP A 76 0.33 10.17 6.50
N PHE A 77 0.43 10.45 5.20
CA PHE A 77 0.10 9.52 4.13
C PHE A 77 1.01 8.28 4.18
N ASP A 78 2.33 8.47 4.24
CA ASP A 78 3.30 7.36 4.34
C ASP A 78 3.06 6.52 5.60
N ALA A 79 2.83 7.18 6.75
CA ALA A 79 2.54 6.47 7.99
C ALA A 79 1.20 5.71 7.92
N ALA A 80 0.18 6.27 7.28
CA ALA A 80 -1.12 5.63 7.10
C ALA A 80 -1.06 4.43 6.15
N LEU A 81 -0.26 4.51 5.07
CA LEU A 81 0.01 3.37 4.19
C LEU A 81 0.61 2.19 4.98
N ILE A 82 1.62 2.46 5.81
CA ILE A 82 2.24 1.43 6.66
C ILE A 82 1.20 0.81 7.59
N ILE A 83 0.36 1.63 8.24
CA ILE A 83 -0.68 1.13 9.14
C ILE A 83 -1.69 0.24 8.41
N GLY A 84 -2.22 0.70 7.28
CA GLY A 84 -3.22 -0.04 6.52
C GLY A 84 -2.69 -1.36 5.96
N ALA A 85 -1.40 -1.39 5.60
CA ALA A 85 -0.76 -2.56 5.02
C ALA A 85 -0.22 -3.57 6.05
N THR A 86 -0.02 -3.18 7.31
CA THR A 86 0.55 -4.08 8.33
C THR A 86 -0.47 -5.15 8.76
N THR A 87 -0.09 -6.43 8.70
CA THR A 87 -1.00 -7.55 9.00
C THR A 87 -0.69 -8.29 10.29
N ASN A 88 0.55 -8.23 10.78
CA ASN A 88 0.99 -9.03 11.93
C ASN A 88 0.90 -8.34 13.29
N PHE A 89 0.66 -7.02 13.34
CA PHE A 89 0.31 -6.31 14.57
C PHE A 89 -0.44 -5.00 14.29
N ASN A 90 -0.96 -4.39 15.36
CA ASN A 90 -1.71 -3.14 15.29
C ASN A 90 -0.87 -1.96 15.79
N TRP A 91 -0.57 -1.00 14.92
CA TRP A 91 0.12 0.26 15.28
C TRP A 91 -0.70 1.17 16.20
N ASN A 92 -2.02 1.01 16.24
CA ASN A 92 -2.92 1.70 17.15
C ASN A 92 -3.06 1.00 18.51
N ASN A 93 -2.21 0.03 18.83
CA ASN A 93 -2.27 -0.68 20.11
C ASN A 93 -2.03 0.29 21.30
N PRO A 94 -2.93 0.34 22.30
CA PRO A 94 -2.77 1.23 23.45
C PRO A 94 -1.44 1.03 24.19
N LYS A 95 -0.94 -0.21 24.27
CA LYS A 95 0.37 -0.53 24.88
C LYS A 95 1.55 0.15 24.18
N LEU A 96 1.37 0.51 22.91
CA LEU A 96 2.36 1.20 22.09
C LEU A 96 2.25 2.72 22.22
N ILE A 97 1.02 3.23 22.31
CA ILE A 97 0.70 4.66 22.18
C ILE A 97 0.67 5.38 23.53
N GLU A 98 0.01 4.80 24.54
CA GLU A 98 -0.26 5.45 25.83
C GLU A 98 1.02 5.84 26.59
N PRO A 99 2.06 4.97 26.68
CA PRO A 99 3.29 5.33 27.41
C PRO A 99 4.01 6.54 26.80
N LEU A 100 3.77 6.82 25.52
CA LEU A 100 4.38 7.92 24.78
C LEU A 100 3.46 9.14 24.64
N LYS A 101 2.24 9.07 25.18
CA LYS A 101 1.19 10.10 25.08
C LYS A 101 0.92 10.54 23.64
N LEU A 102 0.87 9.57 22.73
CA LEU A 102 0.60 9.82 21.32
C LEU A 102 -0.90 9.72 21.03
N SER A 103 -1.34 10.33 19.94
CA SER A 103 -2.75 10.30 19.52
C SER A 103 -3.11 9.00 18.80
N ASP A 104 -2.22 8.50 17.96
CA ASP A 104 -2.46 7.39 17.04
C ASP A 104 -1.15 6.72 16.60
N GLY A 105 -1.29 5.65 15.83
CA GLY A 105 -0.17 4.91 15.24
C GLY A 105 0.65 5.78 14.27
N LYS A 106 0.03 6.76 13.58
CA LYS A 106 0.74 7.67 12.67
C LYS A 106 1.74 8.52 13.45
N ALA A 107 1.32 9.06 14.59
CA ALA A 107 2.21 9.77 15.50
C ALA A 107 3.32 8.86 16.04
N TYR A 108 3.05 7.58 16.32
CA TYR A 108 4.08 6.62 16.73
C TYR A 108 5.12 6.38 15.64
N ILE A 109 4.69 6.03 14.43
CA ILE A 109 5.56 5.75 13.29
C ILE A 109 6.49 6.93 13.02
N ARG A 110 5.93 8.15 12.84
CA ARG A 110 6.72 9.36 12.57
C ARG A 110 7.69 9.73 13.70
N LYS A 111 7.42 9.31 14.94
CA LYS A 111 8.27 9.60 16.11
C LYS A 111 9.36 8.55 16.33
N LYS A 112 9.13 7.29 15.98
CA LYS A 112 10.00 6.15 16.36
C LYS A 112 10.77 5.54 15.21
N LEU A 113 10.22 5.55 14.00
CA LEU A 113 10.91 5.11 12.80
C LEU A 113 11.71 6.29 12.23
N LEU A 114 12.84 5.96 11.60
CA LEU A 114 13.64 6.92 10.86
C LEU A 114 12.96 7.26 9.53
N ALA A 115 13.21 8.45 8.99
CA ALA A 115 12.62 8.88 7.72
C ALA A 115 12.89 7.90 6.56
N GLY A 116 14.10 7.33 6.50
CA GLY A 116 14.44 6.30 5.51
C GLY A 116 13.70 4.97 5.72
N GLU A 117 13.45 4.57 6.97
CA GLU A 117 12.65 3.37 7.29
C GLU A 117 11.20 3.57 6.86
N ILE A 118 10.62 4.74 7.17
CA ILE A 118 9.24 5.09 6.77
C ILE A 118 9.11 5.11 5.25
N SER A 119 10.02 5.82 4.56
CA SER A 119 10.01 5.91 3.10
C SER A 119 10.15 4.52 2.45
N PHE A 120 11.05 3.68 2.97
CA PHE A 120 11.21 2.32 2.46
C PHE A 120 9.93 1.49 2.63
N LEU A 121 9.34 1.48 3.82
CA LEU A 121 8.13 0.71 4.08
C LEU A 121 6.95 1.22 3.25
N ALA A 122 6.73 2.53 3.17
CA ALA A 122 5.66 3.12 2.37
C ALA A 122 5.83 2.81 0.87
N ASN A 123 7.05 2.93 0.33
CA ASN A 123 7.33 2.55 -1.05
C ASN A 123 7.10 1.05 -1.28
N LYS A 124 7.47 0.19 -0.33
CA LYS A 124 7.21 -1.25 -0.44
C LYS A 124 5.72 -1.56 -0.45
N VAL A 125 4.91 -0.83 0.32
CA VAL A 125 3.43 -0.95 0.27
C VAL A 125 2.92 -0.58 -1.13
N LEU A 126 3.39 0.53 -1.71
CA LEU A 126 2.98 0.95 -3.05
C LEU A 126 3.41 -0.06 -4.13
N GLU A 127 4.61 -0.63 -4.02
CA GLU A 127 5.09 -1.71 -4.88
C GLU A 127 4.18 -2.94 -4.80
N LEU A 128 3.87 -3.42 -3.58
CA LEU A 128 2.91 -4.53 -3.37
C LEU A 128 1.49 -4.22 -3.87
N SER A 129 1.17 -2.93 -4.05
CA SER A 129 -0.11 -2.44 -4.57
C SER A 129 -0.07 -2.23 -6.09
N GLY A 130 1.03 -2.56 -6.78
CA GLY A 130 1.15 -2.52 -8.23
C GLY A 130 1.53 -1.15 -8.83
N PHE A 131 1.95 -0.17 -8.03
CA PHE A 131 2.31 1.18 -8.54
C PHE A 131 3.59 1.22 -9.39
N ASN A 132 4.38 0.14 -9.37
CA ASN A 132 5.64 0.04 -10.10
C ASN A 132 5.75 -1.26 -10.90
N ASP A 133 4.62 -1.94 -11.11
CA ASP A 133 4.54 -3.14 -11.94
C ASP A 133 4.23 -2.70 -13.38
N GLU A 134 5.11 -3.04 -14.31
CA GLU A 134 4.80 -2.95 -15.73
C GLU A 134 3.79 -4.05 -16.05
N LEU A 135 2.58 -3.65 -16.48
CA LEU A 135 1.65 -4.60 -17.06
C LEU A 135 2.28 -5.14 -18.35
N GLU A 136 2.40 -6.47 -18.45
CA GLU A 136 2.98 -7.09 -19.63
C GLU A 136 2.10 -6.81 -20.86
N GLU A 137 2.63 -6.05 -21.82
CA GLU A 137 2.04 -5.93 -23.15
C GLU A 137 2.45 -7.14 -24.01
N LYS A 138 1.54 -7.64 -24.84
CA LYS A 138 1.87 -8.71 -25.79
C LYS A 138 2.70 -8.10 -26.93
N GLU A 139 3.93 -8.55 -27.10
CA GLU A 139 4.62 -8.36 -28.38
C GLU A 139 3.93 -9.23 -29.44
N ASP A 140 3.24 -8.61 -30.39
CA ASP A 140 2.71 -9.30 -31.57
C ASP A 140 3.87 -9.84 -32.41
N ILE A 141 4.27 -11.09 -32.17
CA ILE A 141 5.12 -11.83 -33.10
C ILE A 141 4.26 -12.12 -34.35
N LYS A 142 4.25 -11.19 -35.30
CA LYS A 142 3.82 -11.47 -36.67
C LYS A 142 4.83 -12.44 -37.30
N ASN A 143 4.40 -13.66 -37.60
CA ASN A 143 4.96 -14.52 -38.66
C ASN A 143 3.87 -15.44 -39.18
#